data_AF-X0XV28-F1
#
_entry.id   AF-X0XV28-F1
#
_cell.length_a   1.000
_cell.length_b   1.000
_cell.length_c   1.000
_cell.angle_alpha   90.00
_cell.angle_beta   90.00
_cell.angle_gamma   90.00
#
_symmetry.space_group_name_H-M   'P 1'
#
loop_
_entity.id
_entity.type
_entity.pdbx_description
1 polymer ?
#
loop_
_entity_poly.entity_id
_entity_poly.type
_entity_poly.pdbx_seq_one_letter_code
_entity_poly.pdbx_strand_id
1 'polypeptide(L)' 'YPKELCQIYFDGKIIIMNDYRKLEGYGLKIKEIKSTEPNKGQYEELSEFAKYSKGNIQPPIPLWQMIQATEISFIVNNML' A
#
# COMPACT_ATOMS: atom_id res chain seq x y z
N TYR A 1 -20.00 6.29 1.95
CA TYR A 1 -19.25 5.10 1.50
C TYR A 1 -17.76 5.41 1.58
N PRO A 2 -16.88 4.46 1.96
CA PRO A 2 -15.45 4.71 2.02
C PRO A 2 -14.91 5.00 0.61
N LYS A 3 -13.97 5.94 0.51
CA LYS A 3 -13.39 6.34 -0.77
C LYS A 3 -12.39 5.31 -1.27
N GLU A 4 -11.62 4.71 -0.36
CA GLU A 4 -10.56 3.73 -0.65
C GLU A 4 -10.77 2.45 0.18
N LEU A 5 -10.74 1.29 -0.49
CA LEU A 5 -10.88 -0.03 0.12
C LEU A 5 -9.86 -0.99 -0.48
N CYS A 6 -9.11 -1.68 0.37
CA CYS A 6 -8.20 -2.75 -0.04
C CYS A 6 -8.51 -4.02 0.74
N GLN A 7 -8.65 -5.14 0.05
CA GLN A 7 -8.93 -6.45 0.61
C GLN A 7 -7.88 -7.44 0.13
N ILE A 8 -7.25 -8.14 1.07
CA ILE A 8 -6.23 -9.16 0.80
C ILE A 8 -6.78 -10.50 1.26
N TYR A 9 -6.91 -11.44 0.32
CA TYR A 9 -7.42 -12.78 0.55
C TYR A 9 -6.29 -13.80 0.46
N PHE A 10 -6.10 -14.63 1.50
CA PHE A 10 -5.06 -15.66 1.54
C PHE A 10 -5.40 -16.75 2.55
N ASP A 11 -5.15 -18.03 2.25
CA ASP A 11 -5.31 -19.17 3.17
C ASP A 11 -6.63 -19.21 3.97
N GLY A 12 -7.74 -18.84 3.33
CA GLY A 12 -9.07 -18.75 3.99
C GLY A 12 -9.21 -17.58 4.99
N LYS A 13 -8.29 -16.61 4.96
CA LYS A 13 -8.22 -15.43 5.81
C LYS A 13 -8.33 -14.16 4.97
N ILE A 14 -8.72 -13.06 5.62
CA ILE A 14 -8.96 -11.78 4.96
C ILE A 14 -8.35 -10.66 5.79
N ILE A 15 -7.60 -9.76 5.15
CA ILE A 15 -7.23 -8.45 5.73
C ILE A 15 -7.99 -7.38 4.96
N ILE A 16 -8.63 -6.47 5.68
CA ILE A 16 -9.38 -5.35 5.11
C ILE A 16 -8.77 -4.04 5.62
N MET A 17 -8.36 -3.19 4.68
CA MET A 17 -7.96 -1.81 4.94
C MET A 17 -9.03 -0.86 4.40
N ASN A 18 -9.56 -0.01 5.27
CA ASN A 18 -10.64 0.92 4.96
C ASN A 18 -10.19 2.38 5.17
N ASP A 19 -10.20 3.15 4.08
CA ASP A 19 -9.86 4.58 3.98
C ASP A 19 -8.51 4.95 4.61
N TYR A 20 -7.57 4.00 4.71
CA TYR A 20 -6.31 4.13 5.46
C TYR A 20 -6.50 4.54 6.94
N ARG A 21 -7.71 4.34 7.49
CA ARG A 21 -8.06 4.63 8.89
C ARG A 21 -8.19 3.38 9.72
N LYS A 22 -8.61 2.28 9.09
CA LYS A 22 -8.95 1.04 9.79
C LYS A 22 -8.32 -0.16 9.11
N LEU A 23 -7.70 -1.03 9.91
CA LEU A 23 -7.18 -2.33 9.48
C LEU A 23 -7.84 -3.44 10.30
N GLU A 24 -8.51 -4.37 9.61
CA GLU A 24 -9.25 -5.49 10.21
C GLU A 24 -8.78 -6.82 9.62
N GLY A 25 -8.82 -7.88 10.44
CA GLY A 25 -8.45 -9.23 10.04
C GLY A 25 -9.55 -10.23 10.39
N TYR A 26 -9.88 -11.11 9.45
CA TYR A 26 -10.83 -12.21 9.63
C TYR A 26 -10.10 -13.54 9.45
N GLY A 27 -10.23 -14.44 10.42
CA GLY A 27 -9.47 -15.70 10.43
C GLY A 27 -7.99 -15.53 10.80
N LEU A 28 -7.56 -14.32 11.19
CA LEU A 28 -6.26 -14.03 11.79
C LEU A 28 -6.37 -12.99 12.90
N LYS A 29 -5.46 -13.05 13.87
CA LYS A 29 -5.30 -12.00 14.88
C LYS A 29 -4.30 -10.97 14.33
N ILE A 30 -4.77 -9.75 14.11
CA ILE A 30 -3.91 -8.60 13.81
C ILE A 30 -4.00 -7.55 14.91
N LYS A 31 -3.00 -6.69 14.98
CA LYS A 31 -3.12 -5.44 15.74
C LYS A 31 -4.14 -4.57 15.01
N GLU A 32 -5.32 -4.40 15.59
CA GLU A 32 -6.32 -3.50 15.03
C GLU A 32 -5.74 -2.07 15.01
N ILE A 33 -5.79 -1.44 13.84
CA ILE A 33 -5.41 -0.03 13.67
C ILE A 33 -6.70 0.74 13.47
N LYS A 34 -6.90 1.79 14.26
CA LYS A 34 -7.98 2.76 14.12
C LYS A 34 -7.40 4.15 14.31
N SER A 35 -7.55 5.01 13.31
CA SER A 35 -7.18 6.43 13.39
C SER A 35 -8.38 7.30 13.02
N THR A 36 -8.41 8.51 13.57
CA THR A 36 -9.41 9.52 13.20
C THR A 36 -9.14 10.07 11.82
N GLU A 37 -7.86 10.28 11.46
CA GLU A 37 -7.42 10.76 10.14
C GLU A 37 -6.77 9.64 9.32
N PRO A 38 -6.95 9.62 7.98
CA PRO A 38 -6.26 8.67 7.10
C PRO A 38 -4.74 8.80 7.23
N ASN A 39 -4.04 7.68 7.50
CA ASN A 39 -2.59 7.64 7.41
C ASN A 39 -2.17 6.81 6.20
N LYS A 40 -1.76 7.49 5.12
CA LYS A 40 -1.39 6.84 3.86
C LYS A 40 0.10 6.56 3.73
N GLY A 41 0.92 6.91 4.73
CA GLY A 41 2.34 6.63 4.73
C GLY A 41 3.22 7.65 4.01
N GLN A 42 2.73 8.86 3.69
CA GLN A 42 3.53 9.84 2.92
C GLN A 42 4.79 10.29 3.68
N TYR A 43 4.69 10.41 5.00
CA TYR A 43 5.84 10.79 5.83
C TYR A 43 6.92 9.69 5.81
N GLU A 44 6.49 8.44 5.95
CA GLU A 44 7.34 7.25 5.92
C GLU A 44 8.02 7.11 4.55
N GLU A 45 7.29 7.32 3.46
CA GLU A 45 7.83 7.32 2.09
C GLU A 45 8.93 8.38 1.93
N LEU A 46 8.68 9.63 2.35
CA LEU A 46 9.68 10.71 2.27
C LEU A 46 10.91 10.42 3.14
N SER A 47 10.70 9.83 4.31
CA SER A 47 11.79 9.42 5.22
C SER A 47 12.68 8.36 4.58
N GLU A 48 12.10 7.31 4.00
CA GLU A 48 12.86 6.26 3.29
C GLU A 48 13.53 6.80 2.02
N PHE A 49 12.85 7.66 1.26
CA PHE A 49 13.43 8.32 0.09
C PHE A 49 14.65 9.18 0.46
N ALA A 50 14.58 9.94 1.57
CA ALA A 50 15.71 10.72 2.05
C ALA A 50 16.90 9.85 2.47
N LYS A 51 16.65 8.67 3.07
CA LYS A 51 17.70 7.69 3.38
C LYS A 51 18.35 7.13 2.12
N TYR A 52 17.54 6.78 1.13
CA TYR A 52 18.03 6.30 -0.17
C TYR A 52 18.89 7.35 -0.89
N SER A 53 18.42 8.61 -0.93
CA SER A 53 19.15 9.73 -1.56
C SER A 53 20.53 9.97 -0.92
N LYS A 54 20.67 9.69 0.38
CA LYS A 54 21.95 9.74 1.10
C LYS A 54 22.84 8.49 0.91
N GLY A 55 22.38 7.49 0.18
CA GLY A 55 23.08 6.22 -0.03
C GLY A 55 23.03 5.25 1.15
N ASN A 56 22.14 5.48 2.13
CA ASN A 56 22.08 4.66 3.34
C ASN A 56 21.36 3.32 3.14
N ILE A 57 20.50 3.24 2.11
CA ILE A 57 19.69 2.06 1.81
C ILE A 57 19.63 1.85 0.30
N GLN A 58 19.21 0.65 -0.11
CA GLN A 58 18.78 0.39 -1.48
C GLN A 58 17.47 1.13 -1.79
N PRO A 59 17.08 1.29 -3.08
CA PRO A 59 15.82 1.93 -3.43
C PRO A 59 14.64 1.27 -2.70
N PRO A 60 13.76 2.05 -2.02
CA PRO A 60 12.63 1.49 -1.27
C PRO A 60 11.61 0.80 -2.18
N ILE A 61 11.52 1.22 -3.45
CA ILE A 61 10.76 0.56 -4.50
C ILE A 61 11.74 0.26 -5.65
N PRO A 62 11.97 -1.01 -6.00
CA PRO A 62 12.81 -1.38 -7.14
C PRO A 62 12.32 -0.78 -8.46
N LEU A 63 13.23 -0.31 -9.31
CA LEU A 63 12.89 0.36 -10.58
C LEU A 63 11.99 -0.51 -11.48
N TRP A 64 12.26 -1.80 -11.57
CA TRP A 64 11.47 -2.71 -12.40
C TRP A 64 10.02 -2.82 -11.94
N GLN A 65 9.72 -2.68 -10.63
CA GLN A 65 8.34 -2.67 -10.12
C GLN A 65 7.61 -1.41 -10.57
N MET A 66 8.28 -0.25 -10.56
CA MET A 66 7.71 1.00 -11.06
C MET A 66 7.40 0.94 -12.56
N ILE A 67 8.31 0.36 -13.35
CA ILE A 67 8.09 0.12 -14.79
C ILE A 67 6.88 -0.79 -14.98
N GLN A 68 6.84 -1.95 -14.33
CA GLN A 68 5.75 -2.92 -14.45
C GLN A 68 4.39 -2.31 -14.08
N ALA A 69 4.30 -1.58 -12.96
CA ALA A 69 3.06 -0.95 -12.53
C ALA A 69 2.56 0.09 -13.56
N THR A 70 3.49 0.85 -14.14
CA THR A 70 3.20 1.83 -15.19
C THR A 70 2.72 1.14 -16.47
N GLU A 71 3.39 0.08 -16.92
CA GLU A 71 2.99 -0.70 -18.09
C GLU A 71 1.58 -1.28 -17.95
N ILE A 72 1.27 -1.87 -16.79
CA ILE A 72 -0.07 -2.37 -16.49
C ILE A 72 -1.11 -1.24 -16.60
N SER A 73 -0.80 -0.04 -16.13
CA SER A 73 -1.73 1.10 -16.23
C SER A 73 -2.05 1.47 -17.68
N PHE A 74 -1.07 1.41 -18.59
CA PHE A 74 -1.29 1.66 -20.01
C PHE A 74 -2.08 0.53 -20.68
N ILE A 75 -1.76 -0.72 -20.34
CA ILE A 75 -2.46 -1.90 -20.87
C ILE A 75 -3.95 -1.81 -20.52
N VAL A 76 -4.28 -1.55 -19.25
CA VAL A 76 -5.67 -1.44 -18.79
C VAL A 76 -6.37 -0.24 -19.45
N ASN A 77 -5.71 0.91 -19.54
CA ASN A 77 -6.29 2.10 -20.18
C ASN A 77 -6.60 1.88 -21.67
N ASN A 78 -5.80 1.10 -22.38
CA ASN A 78 -6.01 0.79 -23.80
C ASN A 78 -7.01 -0.35 -24.05
N MET A 79 -7.43 -1.07 -22.99
CA MET A 79 -8.48 -2.10 -23.05
C MET A 79 -9.90 -1.54 -22.83
N LEU A 80 -10.02 -0.27 -22.43
CA LEU A 80 -11.26 0.48 -22.23
C LEU A 80 -11.59 1.32 -23.47
#